data_AF-A0A4Y9R950-F1
#
_entry.id   AF-A0A4Y9R950-F1
#
_cell.length_a   1.000
_cell.length_b   1.000
_cell.length_c   1.000
_cell.angle_alpha   90.00
_cell.angle_beta   90.00
_cell.angle_gamma   90.00
#
_symmetry.space_group_name_H-M   'P 1'
#
loop_
_entity.id
_entity.type
_entity.pdbx_description
1 polymer ?
#
loop_
_entity_poly.entity_id
_entity_poly.type
_entity_poly.pdbx_seq_one_letter_code
_entity_poly.pdbx_strand_id
1 'polypeptide(L)'
;MMLSTPSGDYPIPASVAARLPSTPPMPAPDAGERDPEVIAFRDWMDASPENVIAFERLRRWHRVQEELAAEAKAQNRPFVVTEDGLD
;
A
#
# COMPACT_ATOMS: atom_id res chain seq x y z
N MET A 1 -4.94 -9.30 -7.02
CA MET A 1 -4.06 -8.21 -6.55
C MET A 1 -3.04 -8.84 -5.60
N MET A 2 -1.77 -8.47 -5.69
CA MET A 2 -0.69 -9.01 -4.85
C MET A 2 -0.11 -7.88 -3.99
N LEU A 3 0.22 -8.20 -2.75
CA LEU A 3 1.06 -7.38 -1.89
C LEU A 3 2.50 -7.86 -2.05
N SER A 4 3.34 -7.04 -2.66
CA SER A 4 4.78 -7.28 -2.74
C SER A 4 5.47 -6.67 -1.52
N THR A 5 6.25 -7.48 -0.82
CA THR A 5 7.07 -7.09 0.33
C THR A 5 8.50 -7.62 0.14
N PRO A 6 9.50 -7.10 0.88
CA PRO A 6 10.84 -7.70 0.92
C PRO A 6 10.85 -9.17 1.38
N SER A 7 9.80 -9.60 2.09
CA SER A 7 9.65 -10.97 2.58
C SER A 7 9.11 -11.93 1.52
N GLY A 8 8.41 -11.42 0.50
CA GLY A 8 7.80 -12.17 -0.59
C GLY A 8 6.55 -11.49 -1.16
N ASP A 9 5.92 -12.15 -2.13
CA ASP A 9 4.64 -11.73 -2.72
C ASP A 9 3.48 -12.52 -2.12
N TYR A 10 2.46 -11.81 -1.64
CA TYR A 10 1.32 -12.41 -0.96
C TYR A 10 -0.01 -12.02 -1.62
N PRO A 11 -0.93 -12.96 -1.88
CA PRO A 11 -2.24 -12.62 -2.43
C PRO A 11 -3.05 -11.82 -1.40
N ILE A 12 -3.63 -10.71 -1.84
CA ILE A 12 -4.52 -9.90 -1.00
C ILE A 12 -5.92 -10.52 -1.07
N PRO A 13 -6.52 -10.95 0.06
CA PRO A 13 -7.89 -11.45 0.08
C PRO A 13 -8.90 -10.42 -0.41
N ALA A 14 -9.97 -10.85 -1.09
CA ALA A 14 -10.99 -9.96 -1.63
C ALA A 14 -11.66 -9.09 -0.55
N SER A 15 -11.84 -9.63 0.67
CA SER A 15 -12.36 -8.91 1.83
C SER A 15 -11.46 -7.74 2.25
N VAL A 16 -10.14 -7.92 2.19
CA VAL A 16 -9.16 -6.88 2.50
C VAL A 16 -9.09 -5.86 1.35
N ALA A 17 -9.02 -6.34 0.11
CA ALA A 17 -8.99 -5.48 -1.07
C ALA A 17 -10.18 -4.51 -1.15
N ALA A 18 -11.38 -4.96 -0.76
CA ALA A 18 -12.57 -4.13 -0.71
C ALA A 18 -12.51 -2.97 0.32
N ARG A 19 -11.59 -3.04 1.29
CA ARG A 19 -11.41 -2.03 2.34
C ARG A 19 -10.22 -1.10 2.08
N LEU A 20 -9.38 -1.42 1.10
CA LEU A 20 -8.24 -0.58 0.77
C LEU A 20 -8.72 0.75 0.17
N PRO A 21 -8.12 1.88 0.59
CA PRO A 21 -8.39 3.16 -0.04
C PRO A 21 -8.06 3.10 -1.53
N SER A 22 -8.93 3.69 -2.36
CA SER A 22 -8.67 3.82 -3.79
C SER A 22 -7.71 4.98 -4.01
N THR A 23 -6.41 4.68 -4.10
CA THR A 23 -5.37 5.66 -4.41
C THR A 23 -4.84 5.42 -5.83
N PRO A 24 -4.36 6.48 -6.52
CA PRO A 24 -3.54 6.29 -7.71
C PRO A 24 -2.27 5.48 -7.38
N PRO A 25 -1.63 4.86 -8.39
CA PRO A 25 -0.35 4.21 -8.21
C PRO A 25 0.70 5.21 -7.71
N MET A 26 1.61 4.75 -6.86
CA MET A 26 2.73 5.57 -6.42
C MET A 26 3.72 5.72 -7.60
N PRO A 27 4.13 6.95 -7.95
CA PRO A 27 5.10 7.14 -9.01
C PRO A 27 6.45 6.51 -8.63
N ALA A 28 7.21 6.07 -9.64
CA ALA A 28 8.53 5.51 -9.42
C ALA A 28 9.46 6.52 -8.71
N PRO A 29 10.36 6.07 -7.83
CA PRO A 29 11.23 6.96 -7.06
C PRO A 29 12.20 7.77 -7.94
N ASP A 30 12.49 7.29 -9.15
CA ASP A 30 13.31 7.94 -10.17
C ASP A 30 12.49 8.68 -11.24
N ALA A 31 11.16 8.73 -11.10
CA ALA A 31 10.29 9.47 -12.02
C ALA A 31 10.59 10.98 -11.95
N GLY A 32 10.76 11.60 -13.13
CA GLY A 32 10.97 13.04 -13.22
C GLY A 32 9.71 13.83 -12.86
N GLU A 33 9.86 15.11 -12.50
CA GLU A 33 8.73 15.94 -12.08
C GLU A 33 7.64 16.17 -13.14
N ARG A 34 7.97 15.95 -14.42
CA ARG A 34 7.04 16.04 -15.55
C ARG A 34 6.43 14.70 -15.94
N ASP A 35 6.73 13.65 -15.18
CA ASP A 35 6.15 12.35 -15.40
C ASP A 35 4.63 12.40 -15.17
N PRO A 36 3.81 11.85 -16.09
CA PRO A 36 2.35 11.92 -15.97
C PRO A 36 1.82 11.23 -14.71
N GLU A 37 2.48 10.21 -14.18
CA GLU A 37 2.07 9.54 -12.93
C GLU A 37 2.37 10.42 -11.72
N VAL A 38 3.50 11.14 -11.73
CA VAL A 38 3.83 12.14 -10.69
C VAL A 38 2.83 13.28 -10.69
N ILE A 39 2.47 13.81 -11.87
CA ILE A 39 1.48 14.89 -12.01
C ILE A 39 0.12 14.40 -11.53
N ALA A 40 -0.35 13.23 -11.99
CA ALA A 40 -1.64 12.68 -11.59
C ALA A 40 -1.72 12.40 -10.08
N PHE A 41 -0.65 11.90 -9.48
CA PHE A 41 -0.59 11.67 -8.04
C PHE A 41 -0.64 13.01 -7.26
N ARG A 42 0.09 14.03 -7.71
CA ARG A 42 0.08 15.37 -7.11
C ARG A 42 -1.30 16.02 -7.22
N ASP A 43 -1.89 16.02 -8.41
CA ASP A 43 -3.23 16.56 -8.65
C ASP A 43 -4.29 15.84 -7.78
N TRP A 44 -4.18 14.53 -7.61
CA TRP A 44 -5.05 13.77 -6.71
C TRP A 44 -4.85 14.17 -5.25
N MET A 45 -3.61 14.32 -4.77
CA MET A 45 -3.34 14.78 -3.40
C MET A 45 -3.90 16.18 -3.13
N ASP A 46 -3.79 17.09 -4.11
CA ASP A 46 -4.26 18.47 -3.99
C ASP A 46 -5.79 18.60 -4.12
N ALA A 47 -6.47 17.62 -4.73
CA ALA A 47 -7.91 17.67 -4.96
C ALA A 47 -8.75 17.62 -3.67
N SER A 48 -8.28 16.96 -2.60
CA SER A 48 -8.97 16.90 -1.30
C SER A 48 -8.03 16.51 -0.17
N PRO A 49 -8.13 17.11 1.03
CA PRO A 49 -7.40 16.64 2.21
C PRO A 49 -7.74 15.19 2.59
N GLU A 50 -8.90 14.67 2.20
CA GLU A 50 -9.26 13.26 2.41
C GLU A 50 -8.36 12.30 1.62
N ASN A 51 -7.81 12.75 0.48
CA ASN A 51 -6.88 11.94 -0.32
C ASN A 51 -5.56 11.73 0.40
N VAL A 52 -5.08 12.75 1.12
CA VAL A 52 -3.90 12.64 1.99
C VAL A 52 -4.13 11.59 3.08
N ILE A 53 -5.31 11.60 3.70
CA ILE A 53 -5.69 10.63 4.74
C ILE A 53 -5.78 9.22 4.13
N ALA A 54 -6.42 9.07 2.98
CA ALA A 54 -6.52 7.80 2.25
C ALA A 54 -5.14 7.23 1.90
N PHE A 55 -4.23 8.08 1.44
CA PHE A 55 -2.85 7.70 1.13
C PHE A 55 -2.07 7.25 2.36
N GLU A 56 -2.08 8.04 3.44
CA GLU A 56 -1.36 7.70 4.66
C GLU A 56 -1.94 6.43 5.31
N ARG A 57 -3.26 6.21 5.22
CA ARG A 57 -3.91 4.97 5.65
C ARG A 57 -3.41 3.77 4.85
N LEU A 58 -3.33 3.87 3.52
CA LEU A 58 -2.80 2.80 2.68
C LEU A 58 -1.32 2.54 2.97
N ARG A 59 -0.52 3.60 3.13
CA ARG A 59 0.91 3.52 3.45
C ARG A 59 1.15 2.86 4.82
N ARG A 60 0.35 3.21 5.83
CA ARG A 60 0.43 2.61 7.17
C ARG A 60 0.08 1.12 7.12
N TRP A 61 -1.00 0.76 6.42
CA TRP A 61 -1.37 -0.63 6.21
C TRP A 61 -0.24 -1.41 5.54
N HIS A 62 0.33 -0.90 4.44
CA HIS A 62 1.43 -1.58 3.73
C HIS A 62 2.61 -1.87 4.66
N ARG A 63 3.04 -0.87 5.44
CA ARG A 63 4.12 -1.04 6.44
C ARG A 63 3.79 -2.11 7.49
N VAL A 64 2.58 -2.11 8.05
CA VAL A 64 2.17 -3.12 9.04
C VAL A 64 2.22 -4.52 8.42
N GLN A 65 1.75 -4.67 7.19
CA GLN A 65 1.81 -5.95 6.50
C GLN A 65 3.26 -6.39 6.19
N GLU A 66 4.17 -5.47 5.88
CA GLU A 66 5.60 -5.77 5.74
C GLU A 66 6.21 -6.30 7.05
N GLU A 67 5.90 -5.65 8.18
CA GLU A 67 6.37 -6.07 9.50
C GLU A 67 5.82 -7.46 9.87
N LEU A 68 4.53 -7.71 9.64
CA LEU A 68 3.90 -9.01 9.89
C LEU A 68 4.45 -10.11 8.97
N ALA A 69 4.69 -9.80 7.69
CA ALA A 69 5.29 -10.73 6.74
C ALA A 69 6.72 -11.09 7.13
N ALA A 70 7.52 -10.10 7.56
CA ALA A 70 8.87 -10.31 8.05
C ALA A 70 8.89 -11.18 9.32
N GLU A 71 8.00 -10.91 10.27
CA GLU A 71 7.85 -11.73 11.47
C GLU A 71 7.45 -13.17 11.13
N ALA A 72 6.46 -13.35 10.26
CA ALA A 72 6.01 -14.68 9.85
C ALA A 72 7.13 -15.47 9.17
N LYS A 73 7.93 -14.82 8.31
CA LYS A 73 9.10 -15.41 7.68
C LYS A 73 10.16 -15.80 8.72
N ALA A 74 10.45 -14.94 9.70
CA ALA A 74 11.40 -15.21 10.77
C ALA A 74 10.98 -16.41 11.64
N GLN A 75 9.68 -16.58 11.86
CA GLN A 75 9.10 -17.70 12.62
C GLN A 75 8.81 -18.94 11.76
N ASN A 76 9.13 -18.92 10.47
CA ASN A 76 8.85 -19.98 9.50
C ASN A 76 7.36 -20.40 9.45
N ARG A 77 6.45 -19.44 9.64
CA ARG A 77 5.00 -19.64 9.55
C ARG A 77 4.44 -19.03 8.26
N PRO A 78 3.32 -19.55 7.73
CA PRO A 78 2.65 -18.93 6.60
C PRO A 78 2.13 -17.53 6.99
N PHE A 79 2.29 -16.58 6.08
CA PHE A 79 1.72 -15.23 6.20
C PHE A 79 0.46 -15.12 5.34
N VAL A 80 -0.56 -14.50 5.90
CA VAL A 80 -1.82 -14.17 5.20
C VAL A 80 -2.05 -12.68 5.40
N VAL A 81 -2.29 -11.96 4.30
CA VAL A 81 -2.55 -10.52 4.33
C VAL A 81 -3.86 -10.25 5.08
N THR A 82 -3.82 -9.30 6.01
CA THR A 82 -4.96 -8.90 6.83
C THR A 82 -5.31 -7.42 6.62
N GLU A 83 -6.35 -6.96 7.30
CA GLU A 83 -6.74 -5.55 7.37
C GLU A 83 -5.94 -4.75 8.42
N ASP A 84 -5.03 -5.38 9.16
CA ASP A 84 -4.25 -4.74 10.22
C ASP A 84 -3.48 -3.52 9.68
N GLY A 85 -3.67 -2.37 10.35
CA GLY A 85 -3.10 -1.09 9.94
C GLY A 85 -4.02 -0.21 9.09
N LEU A 86 -5.25 -0.66 8.80
CA LEU A 86 -6.29 0.16 8.19
C LEU A 86 -7.12 0.99 9.18
N ASP A 87 -6.91 0.91 10.50
CA ASP A 87 -7.61 1.77 11.47
C ASP A 87 -7.02 3.17 11.63
#